data_AF-A0A7V4N9F4-F1
#
_entry.id   AF-A0A7V4N9F4-F1
#
_cell.length_a   1.000
_cell.length_b   1.000
_cell.length_c   1.000
_cell.angle_alpha   90.00
_cell.angle_beta   90.00
_cell.angle_gamma   90.00
#
_symmetry.space_group_name_H-M   'P 1'
#
loop_
_entity.id
_entity.type
_entity.pdbx_description
1 polymer ?
#
loop_
_entity_poly.entity_id
_entity_poly.type
_entity_poly.pdbx_seq_one_letter_code
_entity_poly.pdbx_strand_id
1 'polypeptide(L)'
;MKRAVFFDRDGTLIEEKDYLNDPQQIEIIPGAPEAIRLVKNLGFLAIVITNQSGVARGYVSEEKLEEINLHLLKAFEEKGAYLDDLFVCPHGPEDDCMCRKPRPGLLVRAAIKYGINLKISYMIGDRDSDVGAIASVGGKGILVLTGYGEETWRRWRWGHKPNFVAKNVLEGVYWILSQEIKEKRTMLDEELLKIMVCPICRKDLHLLKEGLVCEECKLLYPIEEGIPIMLPEEAIKLEDPQKTNNRR
;
A
#
# COMPACT_ATOMS: atom_id res chain seq x y z
N MET A 1 8.49 12.34 5.02
CA MET A 1 7.55 12.37 3.87
C MET A 1 6.27 11.67 4.29
N LYS A 2 5.11 12.11 3.80
CA LYS A 2 3.82 11.49 4.11
C LYS A 2 3.62 10.23 3.25
N ARG A 3 2.71 9.36 3.65
CA ARG A 3 2.27 8.18 2.89
C ARG A 3 0.76 8.28 2.70
N ALA A 4 0.25 7.69 1.63
CA ALA A 4 -1.18 7.69 1.36
C ALA A 4 -1.70 6.29 1.00
N VAL A 5 -2.97 6.07 1.30
CA VAL A 5 -3.77 5.06 0.63
C VAL A 5 -4.72 5.82 -0.30
N PHE A 6 -4.54 5.58 -1.58
CA PHE A 6 -5.41 6.11 -2.63
C PHE A 6 -6.56 5.13 -2.86
N PHE A 7 -7.75 5.66 -3.10
CA PHE A 7 -8.95 4.86 -3.34
C PHE A 7 -9.57 5.27 -4.67
N ASP A 8 -9.96 4.31 -5.50
CA ASP A 8 -11.01 4.61 -6.48
C ASP A 8 -12.33 4.91 -5.77
N ARG A 9 -13.23 5.61 -6.47
CA ARG A 9 -14.54 5.96 -5.96
C ARG A 9 -15.55 4.86 -6.26
N ASP A 10 -15.91 4.73 -7.52
CA ASP A 10 -16.93 3.82 -8.02
C ASP A 10 -16.38 2.38 -7.99
N GLY A 11 -17.21 1.42 -7.57
CA GLY A 11 -16.80 0.02 -7.40
C GLY A 11 -15.86 -0.26 -6.22
N THR A 12 -15.40 0.76 -5.49
CA THR A 12 -14.43 0.62 -4.38
C THR A 12 -14.91 1.22 -3.07
N LEU A 13 -15.29 2.50 -3.06
CA LEU A 13 -15.87 3.17 -1.89
C LEU A 13 -17.39 3.21 -1.94
N ILE A 14 -17.94 3.31 -3.15
CA ILE A 14 -19.37 3.28 -3.42
C ILE A 14 -19.67 2.24 -4.50
N GLU A 15 -20.91 1.78 -4.56
CA GLU A 15 -21.36 0.86 -5.60
C GLU A 15 -21.16 1.48 -6.98
N GLU A 16 -20.72 0.67 -7.94
CA GLU A 16 -20.52 1.09 -9.31
C GLU A 16 -21.86 1.33 -10.01
N LYS A 17 -22.01 2.52 -10.60
CA LYS A 17 -23.18 2.95 -11.34
C LYS A 17 -22.71 3.71 -12.56
N ASP A 18 -22.94 3.13 -13.74
CA ASP A 18 -22.59 3.73 -15.02
C ASP A 18 -23.09 5.18 -15.09
N TYR A 19 -22.17 6.13 -15.05
CA TYR A 19 -22.42 7.57 -15.11
C TYR A 19 -23.34 8.11 -14.00
N LEU A 20 -23.08 7.74 -12.75
CA LEU A 20 -23.71 8.35 -11.57
C LEU A 20 -23.86 9.87 -11.72
N ASN A 21 -25.11 10.33 -11.80
CA ASN A 21 -25.46 11.73 -12.06
C ASN A 21 -26.40 12.32 -10.99
N ASP A 22 -26.74 11.55 -9.96
CA ASP A 22 -27.56 11.98 -8.83
C ASP A 22 -26.85 11.62 -7.51
N PRO A 23 -26.48 12.60 -6.66
CA PRO A 23 -25.88 12.35 -5.36
C PRO A 23 -26.69 11.41 -4.46
N GLN A 24 -28.03 11.41 -4.57
CA GLN A 24 -28.89 10.56 -3.74
C GLN A 24 -28.77 9.07 -4.08
N GLN A 25 -28.20 8.75 -5.23
CA GLN A 25 -27.94 7.37 -5.64
C GLN A 25 -26.60 6.85 -5.12
N ILE A 26 -25.84 7.63 -4.34
CA ILE A 26 -24.63 7.13 -3.69
C ILE A 26 -25.00 6.01 -2.70
N GLU A 27 -24.46 4.83 -2.94
CA GLU A 27 -24.56 3.68 -2.06
C GLU A 27 -23.14 3.31 -1.60
N ILE A 28 -22.85 3.50 -0.32
CA ILE A 28 -21.52 3.23 0.22
C ILE A 28 -21.31 1.72 0.36
N ILE A 29 -20.19 1.22 -0.18
CA ILE A 29 -19.81 -0.19 -0.06
C ILE A 29 -19.66 -0.56 1.42
N PRO A 30 -20.23 -1.69 1.88
CA PRO A 30 -20.08 -2.16 3.25
C PRO A 30 -18.62 -2.24 3.69
N GLY A 31 -18.32 -1.63 4.84
CA GLY A 31 -16.96 -1.57 5.39
C GLY A 31 -16.08 -0.44 4.87
N ALA A 32 -16.49 0.30 3.82
CA ALA A 32 -15.68 1.42 3.30
C ALA A 32 -15.40 2.52 4.34
N PRO A 33 -16.37 3.00 5.15
CA PRO A 33 -16.08 3.99 6.18
C PRO A 33 -15.11 3.48 7.25
N GLU A 34 -15.19 2.19 7.60
CA GLU A 34 -14.26 1.55 8.52
C GLU A 34 -12.84 1.49 7.94
N ALA A 35 -12.72 1.13 6.66
CA ALA A 35 -11.46 1.10 5.94
C ALA A 35 -10.75 2.47 5.97
N ILE A 36 -11.50 3.56 5.73
CA ILE A 36 -10.97 4.94 5.82
C ILE A 36 -10.49 5.27 7.24
N ARG A 37 -11.28 4.95 8.27
CA ARG A 37 -10.86 5.18 9.67
C ARG A 37 -9.58 4.43 10.02
N LEU A 38 -9.45 3.17 9.60
CA LEU A 38 -8.24 2.38 9.83
C LEU A 38 -7.02 2.97 9.15
N VAL A 39 -7.15 3.40 7.89
CA VAL A 39 -6.07 4.08 7.15
C VAL A 39 -5.61 5.34 7.86
N LYS A 40 -6.55 6.18 8.34
CA LYS A 40 -6.25 7.39 9.10
C LYS A 40 -5.54 7.07 10.43
N ASN A 41 -6.00 6.04 11.15
CA ASN A 41 -5.37 5.59 12.39
C ASN A 41 -3.93 5.07 12.18
N LEU A 42 -3.62 4.58 10.98
CA LEU A 42 -2.26 4.18 10.60
C LEU A 42 -1.36 5.35 10.20
N GLY A 43 -1.87 6.59 10.22
CA GLY A 43 -1.13 7.80 9.88
C GLY A 43 -0.96 8.01 8.37
N PHE A 44 -1.75 7.31 7.54
CA PHE A 44 -1.81 7.57 6.10
C PHE A 44 -2.81 8.69 5.81
N LEU A 45 -2.57 9.39 4.69
CA LEU A 45 -3.62 10.18 4.04
C LEU A 45 -4.57 9.24 3.30
N ALA A 46 -5.87 9.48 3.40
CA ALA A 46 -6.91 8.78 2.65
C ALA A 46 -7.40 9.67 1.52
N ILE A 47 -7.00 9.40 0.28
CA ILE A 47 -7.26 10.29 -0.87
C ILE A 47 -8.01 9.54 -1.96
N VAL A 48 -9.09 10.12 -2.47
CA VAL A 48 -9.84 9.55 -3.60
C VAL A 48 -9.21 9.97 -4.92
N ILE A 49 -9.05 9.03 -5.85
CA ILE A 49 -8.56 9.26 -7.22
C ILE A 49 -9.49 8.55 -8.21
N THR A 50 -10.26 9.31 -8.98
CA THR A 50 -11.32 8.73 -9.83
C THR A 50 -11.30 9.25 -11.28
N ASN A 51 -11.69 8.37 -12.22
CA ASN A 51 -11.91 8.70 -13.63
C ASN A 51 -13.42 8.96 -13.84
N GLN A 52 -13.81 10.16 -14.27
CA GLN A 52 -15.21 10.57 -14.47
C GLN A 52 -15.46 11.01 -15.92
N SER A 53 -15.33 10.05 -16.85
CA SER A 53 -15.54 10.32 -18.29
C SER A 53 -16.97 10.68 -18.67
N GLY A 54 -17.93 10.59 -17.75
CA GLY A 54 -19.28 11.11 -17.94
C GLY A 54 -19.30 12.60 -18.27
N VAL A 55 -18.31 13.36 -17.79
CA VAL A 55 -18.17 14.79 -18.09
C VAL A 55 -17.81 15.01 -19.54
N ALA A 56 -16.71 14.41 -20.04
CA ALA A 56 -16.32 14.52 -21.45
C ALA A 56 -17.39 13.99 -22.43
N ARG A 57 -18.24 13.06 -21.97
CA ARG A 57 -19.36 12.51 -22.77
C ARG A 57 -20.64 13.35 -22.70
N GLY A 58 -20.68 14.40 -21.88
CA GLY A 58 -21.86 15.25 -21.68
C GLY A 58 -22.99 14.59 -20.88
N TYR A 59 -22.72 13.47 -20.20
CA TYR A 59 -23.71 12.77 -19.36
C TYR A 59 -23.84 13.38 -17.96
N VAL A 60 -22.78 14.06 -17.49
CA VAL A 60 -22.72 14.72 -16.17
C VAL A 60 -22.06 16.09 -16.36
N SER A 61 -22.66 17.17 -15.84
CA SER A 61 -22.00 18.48 -15.85
C SER A 61 -20.92 18.57 -14.78
N GLU A 62 -19.97 19.50 -14.93
CA GLU A 62 -18.93 19.73 -13.92
C GLU A 62 -19.53 20.12 -12.56
N GLU A 63 -20.52 21.02 -12.56
CA GLU A 63 -21.28 21.42 -11.36
C GLU A 63 -21.92 20.21 -10.69
N LYS A 64 -22.54 19.31 -11.47
CA LYS A 64 -23.20 18.12 -10.93
C LYS A 64 -22.20 17.14 -10.34
N LEU A 65 -21.06 16.98 -10.99
CA LEU A 65 -19.96 16.16 -10.47
C LEU A 65 -19.43 16.73 -9.14
N GLU A 66 -19.32 18.05 -9.01
CA GLU A 66 -18.93 18.70 -7.76
C GLU A 66 -19.95 18.44 -6.65
N GLU A 67 -21.25 18.56 -6.92
CA GLU A 67 -22.32 18.20 -5.97
C GLU A 67 -22.19 16.74 -5.49
N ILE A 68 -21.96 15.80 -6.41
CA ILE A 68 -21.78 14.37 -6.10
C ILE A 68 -20.57 14.17 -5.19
N ASN A 69 -19.45 14.82 -5.49
CA ASN A 69 -18.24 14.70 -4.70
C ASN A 69 -18.41 15.29 -3.30
N LEU A 70 -19.07 16.45 -3.16
CA LEU A 70 -19.37 17.05 -1.86
C LEU A 70 -20.31 16.15 -1.04
N HIS A 71 -21.32 15.56 -1.68
CA HIS A 71 -22.22 14.62 -1.02
C HIS A 71 -21.50 13.37 -0.54
N LEU A 72 -20.59 12.81 -1.36
CA LEU A 72 -19.75 11.68 -0.97
C LEU A 72 -18.92 11.99 0.28
N LEU A 73 -18.20 13.12 0.27
CA LEU A 73 -17.37 13.53 1.42
C LEU A 73 -18.20 13.65 2.69
N LYS A 74 -19.37 14.29 2.60
CA LYS A 74 -20.30 14.43 3.73
C LYS A 74 -20.83 13.08 4.22
N ALA A 75 -21.21 12.18 3.33
CA ALA A 75 -21.74 10.86 3.68
C ALA A 75 -20.70 9.99 4.40
N PHE A 76 -19.42 10.14 4.07
CA PHE A 76 -18.32 9.50 4.81
C PHE A 76 -18.08 10.19 6.16
N GLU A 77 -18.08 11.52 6.21
CA GLU A 77 -17.91 12.30 7.45
C GLU A 77 -19.00 12.00 8.49
N GLU A 78 -20.26 11.89 8.06
CA GLU A 78 -21.40 11.49 8.92
C GLU A 78 -21.21 10.11 9.57
N LYS A 79 -20.34 9.27 8.99
CA LYS A 79 -19.95 7.95 9.51
C LYS A 79 -18.61 7.97 10.27
N GLY A 80 -18.06 9.16 10.54
CA GLY A 80 -16.79 9.40 11.20
C GLY A 80 -15.58 9.00 10.35
N ALA A 81 -15.73 8.94 9.02
CA ALA A 81 -14.68 8.59 8.08
C ALA A 81 -14.28 9.83 7.28
N TYR A 82 -13.04 10.28 7.44
CA TYR A 82 -12.58 11.54 6.85
C TYR A 82 -11.59 11.29 5.71
N LEU A 83 -12.00 11.65 4.50
CA LEU A 83 -11.14 11.67 3.31
C LEU A 83 -10.36 13.00 3.29
N ASP A 84 -9.05 12.93 3.03
CA ASP A 84 -8.16 14.09 3.03
C ASP A 84 -8.25 14.93 1.76
N ASP A 85 -8.61 14.30 0.64
CA ASP A 85 -8.82 14.97 -0.64
C ASP A 85 -9.51 14.05 -1.66
N LEU A 86 -9.96 14.64 -2.76
CA LEU A 86 -10.53 13.93 -3.90
C LEU A 86 -10.03 14.56 -5.21
N PHE A 87 -9.41 13.74 -6.06
CA PHE A 87 -8.93 14.15 -7.37
C PHE A 87 -9.70 13.44 -8.48
N VAL A 88 -10.11 14.21 -9.49
CA VAL A 88 -10.90 13.72 -10.62
C VAL A 88 -10.18 13.91 -11.94
N CYS A 89 -10.29 12.92 -12.82
CA CYS A 89 -10.05 13.08 -14.26
C CYS A 89 -11.40 13.15 -14.99
N PRO A 90 -11.83 14.30 -15.53
CA PRO A 90 -13.10 14.44 -16.26
C PRO A 90 -13.04 13.91 -17.71
N HIS A 91 -11.84 13.60 -18.21
CA HIS A 91 -11.56 13.28 -19.61
C HIS A 91 -12.02 11.88 -20.04
N GLY A 92 -12.37 11.78 -21.32
CA GLY A 92 -12.70 10.54 -22.02
C GLY A 92 -11.47 9.66 -22.34
N PRO A 93 -11.69 8.44 -22.86
CA PRO A 93 -10.60 7.54 -23.24
C PRO A 93 -9.70 8.05 -24.36
N GLU A 94 -10.28 8.78 -25.32
CA GLU A 94 -9.57 9.32 -26.49
C GLU A 94 -8.84 10.64 -26.21
N ASP A 95 -9.09 11.24 -25.04
CA ASP A 95 -8.43 12.48 -24.66
C ASP A 95 -6.98 12.19 -24.25
N ASP A 96 -6.03 12.90 -24.85
CA ASP A 96 -4.61 12.79 -24.53
C ASP A 96 -4.24 13.54 -23.25
N CYS A 97 -4.84 13.13 -22.13
CA CYS A 97 -4.60 13.71 -20.82
C CYS A 97 -3.66 12.85 -19.98
N MET A 98 -2.87 13.48 -19.11
CA MET A 98 -1.97 12.77 -18.19
C MET A 98 -2.65 12.26 -16.91
N CYS A 99 -3.88 12.68 -16.64
CA CYS A 99 -4.58 12.38 -15.39
C CYS A 99 -5.45 11.12 -15.42
N ARG A 100 -5.88 10.64 -16.59
CA ARG A 100 -6.74 9.45 -16.67
C ARG A 100 -5.96 8.19 -16.32
N LYS A 101 -6.39 7.46 -15.29
CA LYS A 101 -5.82 6.13 -14.94
C LYS A 101 -5.92 5.21 -16.17
N PRO A 102 -4.87 4.45 -16.55
CA PRO A 102 -3.68 4.07 -15.77
C PRO A 102 -2.53 5.10 -15.73
N ARG A 103 -2.67 6.29 -16.31
CA ARG A 103 -1.62 7.31 -16.16
C ARG A 103 -1.59 7.83 -14.72
N PRO A 104 -0.40 8.06 -14.13
CA PRO A 104 -0.28 8.39 -12.71
C PRO A 104 -0.50 9.88 -12.39
N GLY A 105 -0.98 10.70 -13.35
CA GLY A 105 -0.97 12.16 -13.19
C GLY A 105 -1.72 12.66 -11.96
N LEU A 106 -2.84 12.04 -11.58
CA LEU A 106 -3.55 12.42 -10.35
C LEU A 106 -2.79 12.02 -9.08
N LEU A 107 -2.15 10.84 -9.06
CA LEU A 107 -1.30 10.40 -7.95
C LEU A 107 -0.10 11.35 -7.77
N VAL A 108 0.53 11.77 -8.86
CA VAL A 108 1.64 12.73 -8.85
C VAL A 108 1.18 14.09 -8.34
N ARG A 109 0.01 14.58 -8.78
CA ARG A 109 -0.56 15.85 -8.27
C ARG A 109 -0.81 15.79 -6.77
N ALA A 110 -1.44 14.72 -6.28
CA ALA A 110 -1.65 14.50 -4.85
C ALA A 110 -0.30 14.45 -4.10
N ALA A 111 0.69 13.76 -4.66
CA ALA A 111 2.01 13.65 -4.04
C ALA A 111 2.74 14.98 -3.93
N ILE A 112 2.65 15.84 -4.95
CA ILE A 112 3.21 17.20 -4.89
C ILE A 112 2.46 18.03 -3.84
N LYS A 113 1.12 18.03 -3.85
CA LYS A 113 0.29 18.82 -2.91
C LYS A 113 0.56 18.47 -1.45
N TYR A 114 0.72 17.18 -1.14
CA TYR A 114 0.80 16.70 0.24
C TYR A 114 2.19 16.23 0.68
N GLY A 115 3.20 16.24 -0.20
CA GLY A 115 4.52 15.70 0.08
C GLY A 115 4.52 14.18 0.31
N ILE A 116 3.76 13.44 -0.52
CA ILE A 116 3.59 11.98 -0.40
C ILE A 116 4.75 11.26 -1.09
N ASN A 117 5.27 10.22 -0.44
CA ASN A 117 6.16 9.25 -1.08
C ASN A 117 5.32 8.13 -1.71
N LEU A 118 5.18 8.15 -3.04
CA LEU A 118 4.36 7.19 -3.78
C LEU A 118 4.87 5.75 -3.70
N LYS A 119 6.19 5.52 -3.53
CA LYS A 119 6.78 4.18 -3.47
C LYS A 119 6.39 3.37 -2.24
N ILE A 120 6.02 4.07 -1.17
CA ILE A 120 5.56 3.49 0.10
C ILE A 120 4.08 3.82 0.36
N SER A 121 3.34 4.08 -0.72
CA SER A 121 1.91 4.34 -0.73
C SER A 121 1.17 3.23 -1.48
N TYR A 122 -0.14 3.16 -1.24
CA TYR A 122 -1.00 2.11 -1.75
C TYR A 122 -2.11 2.71 -2.61
N MET A 123 -2.64 1.93 -3.55
CA MET A 123 -3.89 2.25 -4.24
C MET A 123 -4.82 1.04 -4.20
N ILE A 124 -6.08 1.29 -3.86
CA ILE A 124 -7.16 0.29 -3.86
C ILE A 124 -8.16 0.70 -4.94
N GLY A 125 -8.46 -0.22 -5.86
CA GLY A 125 -9.41 0.01 -6.95
C GLY A 125 -9.95 -1.30 -7.52
N ASP A 126 -10.98 -1.26 -8.35
CA ASP A 126 -11.64 -2.42 -8.95
C ASP A 126 -11.19 -2.69 -10.40
N ARG A 127 -10.35 -1.82 -10.97
CA ARG A 127 -9.86 -1.94 -12.33
C ARG A 127 -8.35 -2.14 -12.40
N ASP A 128 -7.91 -2.74 -13.50
CA ASP A 128 -6.50 -2.84 -13.87
C ASP A 128 -5.85 -1.46 -14.01
N SER A 129 -6.64 -0.45 -14.41
CA SER A 129 -6.18 0.92 -14.52
C SER A 129 -5.70 1.52 -13.20
N ASP A 130 -6.31 1.13 -12.07
CA ASP A 130 -5.93 1.59 -10.73
C ASP A 130 -4.58 1.02 -10.30
N VAL A 131 -4.47 -0.30 -10.43
CA VAL A 131 -3.23 -1.03 -10.13
C VAL A 131 -2.11 -0.54 -11.04
N GLY A 132 -2.38 -0.33 -12.32
CA GLY A 132 -1.42 0.21 -13.29
C GLY A 132 -0.94 1.61 -12.93
N ALA A 133 -1.84 2.50 -12.49
CA ALA A 133 -1.49 3.86 -12.11
C ALA A 133 -0.48 3.89 -10.96
N ILE A 134 -0.74 3.19 -9.85
CA ILE A 134 0.16 3.19 -8.70
C ILE A 134 1.46 2.41 -8.97
N ALA A 135 1.37 1.32 -9.74
CA ALA A 135 2.55 0.51 -10.07
C ALA A 135 3.56 1.30 -10.92
N SER A 136 3.07 2.17 -11.82
CA SER A 136 3.93 3.02 -12.66
C SER A 136 4.80 4.01 -11.87
N VAL A 137 4.43 4.31 -10.63
CA VAL A 137 5.18 5.17 -9.70
C VAL A 137 5.85 4.38 -8.57
N GLY A 138 5.87 3.05 -8.67
CA GLY A 138 6.52 2.14 -7.73
C GLY A 138 5.78 1.90 -6.42
N GLY A 139 4.52 2.34 -6.30
CA GLY A 139 3.68 2.01 -5.16
C GLY A 139 2.99 0.65 -5.32
N LYS A 140 2.18 0.28 -4.33
CA LYS A 140 1.53 -1.05 -4.25
C LYS A 140 0.04 -0.96 -4.62
N GLY A 141 -0.41 -1.76 -5.58
CA GLY A 141 -1.80 -1.80 -6.03
C GLY A 141 -2.56 -2.99 -5.45
N ILE A 142 -3.78 -2.75 -4.98
CA ILE A 142 -4.70 -3.75 -4.45
C ILE A 142 -5.96 -3.72 -5.31
N LEU A 143 -6.32 -4.88 -5.87
CA LEU A 143 -7.56 -5.04 -6.62
C LEU A 143 -8.67 -5.47 -5.65
N VAL A 144 -9.78 -4.76 -5.60
CA VAL A 144 -10.99 -5.24 -4.92
C VAL A 144 -11.89 -5.98 -5.90
N LEU A 145 -12.68 -6.94 -5.41
CA LEU A 145 -13.62 -7.72 -6.21
C LEU A 145 -15.02 -7.07 -6.31
N THR A 146 -15.28 -6.01 -5.56
CA THR A 146 -16.45 -5.14 -5.74
C THR A 146 -16.40 -4.42 -7.10
N GLY A 147 -17.53 -3.86 -7.55
CA GLY A 147 -17.61 -3.19 -8.86
C GLY A 147 -17.27 -4.12 -10.01
N TYR A 148 -16.35 -3.72 -10.88
CA TYR A 148 -15.84 -4.53 -11.99
C TYR A 148 -14.72 -5.50 -11.59
N GLY A 149 -14.35 -5.54 -10.31
CA GLY A 149 -13.22 -6.29 -9.78
C GLY A 149 -13.15 -7.76 -10.18
N GLU A 150 -14.25 -8.50 -10.03
CA GLU A 150 -14.32 -9.92 -10.42
C GLU A 150 -14.05 -10.13 -11.92
N GLU A 151 -14.68 -9.30 -12.77
CA GLU A 151 -14.50 -9.37 -14.21
C GLU A 151 -13.07 -8.98 -14.62
N THR A 152 -12.55 -7.90 -14.03
CA THR A 152 -11.17 -7.43 -14.18
C THR A 152 -10.19 -8.57 -13.85
N TRP A 153 -10.37 -9.21 -12.69
CA TRP A 153 -9.49 -10.30 -12.25
C TRP A 153 -9.54 -11.50 -13.18
N ARG A 154 -10.74 -11.94 -13.57
CA ARG A 154 -10.92 -13.08 -14.48
C ARG A 154 -10.28 -12.85 -15.84
N ARG A 155 -10.27 -11.60 -16.32
CA ARG A 155 -9.68 -11.20 -17.60
C ARG A 155 -8.23 -10.75 -17.49
N TRP A 156 -7.64 -10.74 -16.30
CA TRP A 156 -6.26 -10.31 -16.13
C TRP A 156 -5.32 -11.21 -16.92
N ARG A 157 -4.57 -10.64 -17.86
CA ARG A 157 -3.60 -11.38 -18.69
C ARG A 157 -2.23 -10.73 -18.74
N TRP A 158 -2.18 -9.40 -18.72
CA TRP A 158 -0.96 -8.62 -18.95
C TRP A 158 -0.92 -7.40 -18.01
N GLY A 159 0.23 -6.73 -17.93
CA GLY A 159 0.45 -5.56 -17.06
C GLY A 159 0.91 -5.91 -15.64
N HIS A 160 1.04 -4.89 -14.80
CA HIS A 160 1.45 -5.05 -13.40
C HIS A 160 0.35 -5.75 -12.60
N LYS A 161 0.62 -6.98 -12.14
CA LYS A 161 -0.33 -7.69 -11.28
C LYS A 161 -0.55 -6.92 -9.97
N PRO A 162 -1.77 -6.98 -9.40
CA PRO A 162 -2.00 -6.43 -8.08
C PRO A 162 -1.13 -7.15 -7.05
N ASN A 163 -0.66 -6.41 -6.06
CA ASN A 163 0.05 -6.96 -4.90
C ASN A 163 -0.86 -7.81 -4.02
N PHE A 164 -2.17 -7.53 -4.06
CA PHE A 164 -3.19 -8.30 -3.36
C PHE A 164 -4.55 -8.18 -4.06
N VAL A 165 -5.37 -9.24 -4.00
CA VAL A 165 -6.75 -9.24 -4.47
C VAL A 165 -7.64 -9.43 -3.25
N ALA A 166 -8.53 -8.47 -2.99
CA ALA A 166 -9.39 -8.43 -1.81
C ALA A 166 -10.85 -8.50 -2.23
N LYS A 167 -11.73 -9.08 -1.40
CA LYS A 167 -13.18 -9.13 -1.65
C LYS A 167 -13.79 -7.73 -1.66
N ASN A 168 -13.30 -6.84 -0.82
CA ASN A 168 -13.75 -5.45 -0.71
C ASN A 168 -12.63 -4.55 -0.16
N VAL A 169 -12.91 -3.25 -0.08
CA VAL A 169 -11.94 -2.24 0.38
C VAL A 169 -11.47 -2.48 1.82
N LEU A 170 -12.32 -2.98 2.72
CA LEU A 170 -11.94 -3.24 4.11
C LEU A 170 -10.91 -4.38 4.20
N GLU A 171 -11.11 -5.47 3.47
CA GLU A 171 -10.11 -6.54 3.39
C GLU A 171 -8.80 -6.05 2.76
N GLY A 172 -8.88 -5.16 1.75
CA GLY A 172 -7.71 -4.50 1.19
C GLY A 172 -6.92 -3.72 2.23
N VAL A 173 -7.60 -2.97 3.11
CA VAL A 173 -6.96 -2.23 4.21
C VAL A 173 -6.41 -3.17 5.30
N TYR A 174 -7.08 -4.28 5.62
CA TYR A 174 -6.51 -5.30 6.52
C TYR A 174 -5.21 -5.89 5.97
N TRP A 175 -5.13 -6.10 4.66
CA TRP A 175 -3.88 -6.52 4.04
C TRP A 175 -2.79 -5.45 4.20
N ILE A 176 -3.09 -4.17 3.97
CA ILE A 176 -2.14 -3.06 4.20
C ILE A 176 -1.64 -3.07 5.65
N LEU A 177 -2.56 -3.17 6.62
CA LEU A 177 -2.22 -3.27 8.05
C LEU A 177 -1.25 -4.42 8.33
N SER A 178 -1.47 -5.59 7.72
CA SER A 178 -0.58 -6.74 7.88
C SER A 178 0.82 -6.49 7.33
N GLN A 179 0.95 -5.71 6.24
CA GLN A 179 2.25 -5.34 5.68
C GLN A 179 2.98 -4.35 6.61
N GLU A 180 2.25 -3.35 7.12
CA GLU A 180 2.80 -2.36 8.06
C GLU A 180 3.27 -3.00 9.36
N ILE A 181 2.56 -4.00 9.88
CA ILE A 181 2.96 -4.75 11.07
C ILE A 181 4.23 -5.57 10.79
N LYS A 182 4.29 -6.26 9.65
CA LYS A 182 5.48 -7.04 9.27
C LYS A 182 6.70 -6.13 9.16
N GLU A 183 6.56 -5.00 8.48
CA GLU A 183 7.67 -4.08 8.24
C GLU A 183 8.15 -3.44 9.56
N LYS A 184 7.24 -3.05 10.46
CA LYS A 184 7.60 -2.58 11.81
C LYS A 184 8.26 -3.68 12.65
N ARG A 185 7.78 -4.92 12.58
CA ARG A 185 8.36 -6.05 13.30
C ARG A 185 9.79 -6.28 12.82
N THR A 186 10.03 -6.32 11.51
CA THR A 186 11.38 -6.46 10.95
C THR A 186 12.32 -5.34 11.41
N MET A 187 11.85 -4.08 11.43
CA MET A 187 12.66 -2.96 11.94
C MET A 187 12.98 -3.09 13.44
N LEU A 188 12.00 -3.48 14.26
CA LEU A 188 12.20 -3.71 15.70
C LEU A 188 13.16 -4.87 15.95
N ASP A 189 13.03 -5.96 15.19
CA ASP A 189 13.93 -7.10 15.26
C ASP A 189 15.37 -6.67 14.95
N GLU A 190 15.61 -5.84 13.92
CA GLU A 190 16.95 -5.29 13.63
C GLU A 190 17.51 -4.37 14.72
N GLU A 191 16.69 -3.54 15.37
CA GLU A 191 17.13 -2.69 16.49
C GLU A 191 17.45 -3.51 17.73
N LEU A 192 16.62 -4.51 18.05
CA LEU A 192 16.87 -5.45 19.14
C LEU A 192 18.19 -6.21 18.90
N LEU A 193 18.43 -6.68 17.68
CA LEU A 193 19.66 -7.37 17.31
C LEU A 193 20.91 -6.50 17.53
N LYS A 194 20.82 -5.16 17.37
CA LYS A 194 21.95 -4.24 17.58
C LYS A 194 22.31 -4.01 19.05
N ILE A 195 21.38 -4.20 19.98
CA ILE A 195 21.64 -4.04 21.42
C ILE A 195 22.04 -5.34 22.11
N MET A 196 22.02 -6.46 21.37
CA MET A 196 22.38 -7.76 21.91
C MET A 196 23.89 -7.90 22.07
N VAL A 197 24.28 -8.54 23.17
CA VAL A 197 25.66 -8.84 23.50
C VAL A 197 25.89 -10.34 23.50
N CYS A 198 27.12 -10.77 23.26
CA CYS A 198 27.50 -12.17 23.31
C CYS A 198 27.18 -12.75 24.71
N PRO A 199 26.44 -13.87 24.82
CA PRO A 199 26.09 -14.48 26.10
C PRO A 199 27.32 -15.01 26.86
N ILE A 200 28.45 -15.23 26.18
CA ILE A 200 29.68 -15.75 26.76
C ILE A 200 30.57 -14.62 27.29
N CYS A 201 30.94 -13.67 26.43
CA CYS A 201 31.91 -12.63 26.79
C CYS A 201 31.29 -11.25 27.07
N ARG A 202 29.99 -11.08 26.84
CA ARG A 202 29.22 -9.83 27.01
C ARG A 202 29.70 -8.66 26.16
N LYS A 203 30.51 -8.90 25.13
CA LYS A 203 30.87 -7.90 24.13
C LYS A 203 29.81 -7.80 23.05
N ASP A 204 29.86 -6.70 22.31
CA ASP A 204 28.94 -6.40 21.23
C ASP A 204 28.97 -7.47 20.13
N LEU A 205 27.85 -7.59 19.42
CA LEU A 205 27.68 -8.49 18.29
C LEU A 205 27.53 -7.69 17.01
N HIS A 206 28.08 -8.22 15.92
CA HIS A 206 27.93 -7.65 14.58
C HIS A 206 26.88 -8.44 13.80
N LEU A 207 25.83 -7.75 13.34
CA LEU A 207 24.83 -8.36 12.46
C LEU A 207 25.38 -8.53 11.05
N LEU A 208 25.44 -9.78 10.58
CA LEU A 208 25.72 -10.17 9.20
C LEU A 208 24.49 -10.85 8.58
N LYS A 209 24.54 -11.10 7.27
CA LYS A 209 23.46 -11.76 6.54
C LYS A 209 23.18 -13.17 7.08
N GLU A 210 24.21 -13.85 7.59
CA GLU A 210 24.13 -15.20 8.12
C GLU A 210 23.80 -15.29 9.63
N GLY A 211 23.80 -14.17 10.38
CA GLY A 211 23.52 -14.16 11.82
C GLY A 211 24.27 -13.08 12.61
N LEU A 212 24.25 -13.17 13.94
CA LEU A 212 25.00 -12.30 14.85
C LEU A 212 26.38 -12.87 15.13
N VAL A 213 27.44 -12.10 14.89
CA VAL A 213 28.83 -12.53 15.06
C VAL A 213 29.47 -11.88 16.28
N CYS A 214 30.09 -12.70 17.13
CA CYS A 214 31.02 -12.24 18.16
C CYS A 214 32.45 -12.43 17.66
N GLU A 215 33.19 -11.32 17.48
CA GLU A 215 34.57 -11.38 17.00
C GLU A 215 35.55 -11.94 18.03
N GLU A 216 35.29 -11.75 19.33
CA GLU A 216 36.14 -12.28 20.39
C GLU A 216 35.94 -13.77 20.64
N CYS A 217 34.69 -14.23 20.68
CA CYS A 217 34.41 -15.65 20.85
C CYS A 217 34.58 -16.45 19.55
N LYS A 218 34.70 -15.76 18.40
CA LYS A 218 34.70 -16.37 17.05
C LYS A 218 33.50 -17.27 16.85
N LEU A 219 32.33 -16.77 17.25
CA LEU A 219 31.05 -17.48 17.17
C LEU A 219 30.07 -16.69 16.31
N LEU A 220 29.31 -17.42 15.52
CA LEU A 220 28.13 -16.94 14.80
C LEU A 220 26.89 -17.55 15.43
N TYR A 221 25.98 -16.70 15.89
CA TYR A 221 24.67 -17.04 16.39
C TYR A 221 23.65 -16.90 15.25
N PRO A 222 23.06 -18.00 14.76
CA PRO A 222 22.13 -17.94 13.63
C PRO A 222 20.86 -17.18 13.98
N ILE A 223 20.18 -16.64 12.97
CA ILE A 223 18.86 -16.01 13.09
C ILE A 223 17.86 -16.86 12.32
N GLU A 224 16.86 -17.39 13.02
CA GLU A 224 15.80 -18.20 12.45
C GLU A 224 14.46 -17.49 12.61
N GLU A 225 13.74 -17.28 11.50
CA GLU A 225 12.46 -16.55 11.48
C GLU A 225 12.52 -15.16 12.15
N GLY A 226 13.68 -14.49 12.09
CA GLY A 226 13.93 -13.19 12.72
C GLY A 226 14.33 -13.27 14.20
N ILE A 227 14.44 -14.47 14.77
CA ILE A 227 14.80 -14.70 16.16
C ILE A 227 16.26 -15.17 16.24
N PRO A 228 17.16 -14.44 16.93
CA PRO A 228 18.53 -14.87 17.14
C PRO A 228 18.60 -16.01 18.15
N ILE A 229 19.28 -17.09 17.76
CA ILE A 229 19.55 -18.24 18.62
C ILE A 229 20.77 -17.95 19.49
N MET A 230 20.53 -17.46 20.71
CA MET A 230 21.58 -17.00 21.63
C MET A 230 22.12 -18.08 22.57
N LEU A 231 22.04 -19.34 22.17
CA LEU A 231 22.57 -20.47 22.93
C LEU A 231 24.03 -20.75 22.50
N PRO A 232 25.02 -20.65 23.42
CA PRO A 232 26.43 -20.94 23.11
C PRO A 232 26.68 -22.29 22.43
N GLU A 233 25.89 -23.31 22.77
CA GLU A 233 25.97 -24.67 22.25
C GLU A 233 25.44 -24.81 20.81
N GLU A 234 24.58 -23.90 20.37
CA GLU A 234 24.02 -23.85 19.01
C GLU A 234 24.79 -22.86 18.11
N ALA A 235 25.76 -22.14 18.69
CA ALA A 235 26.59 -21.19 17.96
C ALA A 235 27.62 -21.88 17.07
N ILE A 236 27.79 -21.37 15.85
CA ILE A 236 28.72 -21.88 14.86
C ILE A 236 30.10 -21.25 15.09
N LYS A 237 31.14 -22.08 15.22
CA LYS A 237 32.53 -21.57 15.29
C LYS A 237 32.96 -21.05 13.92
N LEU A 238 33.38 -19.80 13.89
CA LEU A 238 33.98 -19.19 12.71
C LEU A 238 35.43 -19.67 12.61
N GLU A 239 35.75 -20.37 11.52
CA GLU A 239 37.12 -20.74 11.21
C GLU A 239 37.95 -19.51 10.85
N ASP A 240 39.21 -19.52 11.26
CA ASP A 240 40.16 -18.43 11.04
C ASP A 240 40.42 -18.26 9.52
N PRO A 241 40.13 -17.10 8.90
CA PRO A 241 40.32 -16.91 7.46
C PRO A 241 41.76 -17.13 6.99
N GLN A 242 42.73 -17.14 7.91
CA GLN A 242 44.15 -17.31 7.61
C GLN A 242 44.60 -18.79 7.45
N LYS A 243 43.71 -19.79 7.61
CA LYS A 243 44.09 -21.21 7.51
C LYS A 243 43.68 -21.95 6.22
N THR A 244 43.10 -21.26 5.23
CA THR A 244 42.71 -21.89 3.95
C THR A 244 43.78 -21.84 2.85
N ASN A 245 45.03 -21.45 3.16
CA ASN A 245 46.11 -21.38 2.17
C ASN A 245 47.21 -22.44 2.33
N ASN A 246 46.87 -23.63 2.84
CA ASN A 246 47.82 -24.76 2.89
C ASN A 246 47.13 -26.12 2.72
N ARG A 247 46.58 -26.36 1.53
CA ARG A 247 46.49 -27.71 0.95
C ARG A 247 46.93 -27.63 -0.50
N ARG A 248 48.25 -27.77 -0.70
CA ARG A 248 48.82 -28.40 -1.90
C ARG A 248 48.63 -29.91 -1.77
#